data_AF-A0A940TJB7-F1
#
_entry.id   AF-A0A940TJB7-F1
#
_cell.length_a   1.000
_cell.length_b   1.000
_cell.length_c   1.000
_cell.angle_alpha   90.00
_cell.angle_beta   90.00
_cell.angle_gamma   90.00
#
_symmetry.space_group_name_H-M   'P 1'
#
loop_
_entity.id
_entity.type
_entity.pdbx_description
1 polymer ?
#
loop_
_entity_poly.entity_id
_entity_poly.type
_entity_poly.pdbx_seq_one_letter_code
_entity_poly.pdbx_strand_id
1 'polypeptide(L)'
;VTEDQKPEMSAYEVTELVVTAIRDGIAAVRARAAVAPGCQVEIEPSRPLPTERGLGTYDLIVLNYANCDMVGHTGVLTAAVRAVSVTDECIGRVIEATRARGGIVIVTSDHGNAEQMLDPDTGAVQTAHTTNDVECVLVSDELRTAKLRPHGVLADIGPTLLELLGLPIPPPVTATSLLTS
;
A
#
# COMPACT_ATOMS: atom_id res chain seq x y z
N VAL A 1 -2.98 -14.09 -19.94
CA VAL A 1 -2.80 -14.92 -18.73
C VAL A 1 -3.78 -14.39 -17.73
N THR A 2 -4.68 -15.22 -17.20
CA THR A 2 -5.61 -14.79 -16.16
C THR A 2 -4.85 -14.61 -14.84
N GLU A 3 -5.42 -13.87 -13.90
CA GLU A 3 -4.76 -13.51 -12.65
C GLU A 3 -4.44 -14.75 -11.79
N ASP A 4 -5.28 -15.79 -11.83
CA ASP A 4 -5.01 -17.08 -11.16
C ASP A 4 -3.84 -17.86 -11.77
N GLN A 5 -3.55 -17.66 -13.06
CA GLN A 5 -2.42 -18.27 -13.75
C GLN A 5 -1.09 -17.55 -13.49
N LYS A 6 -1.15 -16.30 -13.02
CA LYS A 6 0.01 -15.50 -12.58
C LYS A 6 -0.34 -14.71 -11.30
N PRO A 7 -0.50 -15.38 -10.14
CA PRO A 7 -0.99 -14.73 -8.92
C PRO A 7 -0.04 -13.66 -8.36
N GLU A 8 1.23 -13.68 -8.77
CA GLU A 8 2.20 -12.63 -8.47
C GLU A 8 1.94 -11.31 -9.22
N MET A 9 1.14 -11.35 -10.29
CA MET A 9 0.82 -10.21 -11.15
C MET A 9 2.06 -9.36 -11.46
N SER A 10 2.07 -8.10 -11.04
CA SER A 10 3.23 -7.19 -11.16
C SER A 10 3.77 -6.76 -9.79
N ALA A 11 3.49 -7.52 -8.73
CA ALA A 11 3.83 -7.16 -7.35
C ALA A 11 5.33 -6.90 -7.18
N TYR A 12 6.17 -7.75 -7.77
CA TYR A 12 7.62 -7.59 -7.71
C TYR A 12 8.09 -6.32 -8.44
N GLU A 13 7.53 -6.02 -9.61
CA GLU A 13 7.88 -4.85 -10.40
C GLU A 13 7.48 -3.54 -9.70
N VAL A 14 6.27 -3.46 -9.12
CA VAL A 14 5.84 -2.27 -8.37
C VAL A 14 6.63 -2.10 -7.07
N THR A 15 6.97 -3.21 -6.40
CA THR A 15 7.84 -3.20 -5.21
C THR A 15 9.21 -2.64 -5.53
N GLU A 16 9.81 -3.06 -6.64
CA GLU A 16 11.11 -2.56 -7.08
C GLU A 16 11.07 -1.05 -7.37
N LEU A 17 10.01 -0.54 -7.99
CA LEU A 17 9.82 0.89 -8.23
C LEU A 17 9.71 1.68 -6.93
N VAL A 18 8.94 1.16 -5.96
CA VAL A 18 8.78 1.80 -4.64
C VAL A 18 10.08 1.77 -3.84
N VAL A 19 10.80 0.64 -3.82
CA VAL A 19 12.10 0.54 -3.16
C VAL A 19 13.11 1.49 -3.81
N THR A 20 13.08 1.65 -5.13
CA THR A 20 13.88 2.65 -5.86
C THR A 20 13.48 4.07 -5.45
N ALA A 21 12.18 4.35 -5.35
CA ALA A 21 11.66 5.65 -4.92
C ALA A 21 12.13 6.03 -3.51
N ILE A 22 12.09 5.07 -2.59
CA ILE A 22 12.55 5.22 -1.21
C ILE A 22 14.06 5.48 -1.19
N ARG A 23 14.86 4.66 -1.86
CA ARG A 23 16.34 4.70 -1.78
C ARG A 23 16.95 5.84 -2.57
N ASP A 24 16.51 5.99 -3.81
CA ASP A 24 17.25 6.72 -4.86
C ASP A 24 16.44 7.90 -5.43
N GLY A 25 15.15 7.99 -5.11
CA GLY A 25 14.28 9.13 -5.45
C GLY A 25 13.75 9.14 -6.89
N ILE A 26 13.04 10.22 -7.23
CA ILE A 26 12.25 10.37 -8.48
C ILE A 26 13.08 10.17 -9.76
N ALA A 27 14.34 10.62 -9.78
CA ALA A 27 15.18 10.50 -10.96
C ALA A 27 15.49 9.03 -11.29
N ALA A 28 15.77 8.22 -10.26
CA ALA A 28 16.02 6.79 -10.42
C ALA A 28 14.74 6.03 -10.79
N VAL A 29 13.60 6.40 -10.20
CA VAL A 29 12.29 5.84 -10.59
C VAL A 29 12.01 6.08 -12.07
N ARG A 30 12.25 7.30 -12.57
CA ARG A 30 12.09 7.64 -13.99
C ARG A 30 13.00 6.80 -14.89
N ALA A 31 14.27 6.68 -14.54
CA ALA A 31 15.23 5.88 -15.31
C ALA A 31 14.81 4.40 -15.35
N ARG A 32 14.30 3.87 -14.24
CA ARG A 32 13.83 2.48 -14.16
C ARG A 32 12.54 2.26 -14.96
N ALA A 33 11.56 3.14 -14.81
CA ALA A 33 10.29 3.04 -15.53
C ALA A 33 10.46 3.09 -17.04
N ALA A 34 11.44 3.86 -17.55
CA ALA A 34 11.74 3.94 -18.98
C ALA A 34 12.18 2.60 -19.62
N VAL A 35 12.63 1.64 -18.81
CA VAL A 35 13.11 0.33 -19.28
C VAL A 35 12.30 -0.84 -18.73
N ALA A 36 11.33 -0.58 -17.84
CA ALA A 36 10.50 -1.61 -17.22
C ALA A 36 9.24 -1.88 -18.06
N PRO A 37 9.07 -3.09 -18.64
CA PRO A 37 7.88 -3.41 -19.43
C PRO A 37 6.63 -3.36 -18.54
N GLY A 38 5.57 -2.71 -19.03
CA GLY A 38 4.28 -2.60 -18.32
C GLY A 38 4.24 -1.54 -17.21
N CYS A 39 5.30 -0.76 -17.03
CA CYS A 39 5.30 0.40 -16.13
C CYS A 39 4.97 1.67 -16.90
N GLN A 40 4.02 2.44 -16.41
CA GLN A 40 3.75 3.81 -16.86
C GLN A 40 4.01 4.76 -15.69
N VAL A 41 4.77 5.83 -15.96
CA VAL A 41 5.00 6.90 -14.99
C VAL A 41 4.38 8.17 -15.54
N GLU A 42 3.33 8.61 -14.88
CA GLU A 42 2.73 9.92 -15.11
C GLU A 42 3.32 10.93 -14.13
N ILE A 43 3.64 12.11 -14.64
CA ILE A 43 4.20 13.21 -13.85
C ILE A 43 3.26 14.38 -13.98
N GLU A 44 2.73 14.85 -12.85
CA GLU A 44 1.96 16.09 -12.80
C GLU A 44 2.92 17.28 -13.07
N PRO A 45 2.82 17.98 -14.21
CA PRO A 45 3.81 18.98 -14.61
C PRO A 45 3.76 20.26 -13.77
N SER A 46 2.63 20.53 -13.12
CA SER A 46 2.31 21.77 -12.41
C SER A 46 2.90 21.84 -11.00
N ARG A 47 3.43 20.73 -10.46
CA ARG A 47 4.01 20.71 -9.11
C ARG A 47 5.54 20.82 -9.19
N PRO A 48 6.14 21.94 -8.73
CA PRO A 48 7.59 22.07 -8.74
C PRO A 48 8.22 20.95 -7.91
N LEU A 49 9.25 20.30 -8.48
CA LEU A 49 10.08 19.36 -7.72
C LEU A 49 10.66 20.11 -6.52
N PRO A 50 10.64 19.57 -5.29
CA PRO A 50 11.25 20.23 -4.14
C PRO A 50 12.74 20.45 -4.43
N THR A 51 13.15 21.70 -4.65
CA THR A 51 14.52 22.03 -5.05
C THR A 51 15.48 22.18 -3.87
N GLU A 52 15.02 22.02 -2.62
CA GLU A 52 15.82 22.45 -1.44
C GLU A 52 15.98 21.42 -0.31
N ARG A 53 15.45 20.19 -0.44
CA ARG A 53 15.85 19.09 0.45
C ARG A 53 16.70 18.11 -0.34
N GLY A 54 18.00 18.09 -0.03
CA GLY A 54 18.97 17.21 -0.67
C GLY A 54 18.47 15.77 -0.68
N LEU A 55 18.61 15.12 -1.85
CA LEU A 55 17.98 13.87 -2.29
C LEU A 55 16.55 14.13 -2.82
N GLY A 56 16.34 14.02 -4.13
CA GLY A 56 15.02 14.13 -4.77
C GLY A 56 14.08 12.95 -4.43
N THR A 57 13.88 12.69 -3.14
CA THR A 57 13.06 11.62 -2.58
C THR A 57 11.64 12.11 -2.32
N TYR A 58 10.71 11.18 -2.16
CA TYR A 58 9.29 11.48 -1.95
C TYR A 58 8.99 11.63 -0.46
N ASP A 59 8.22 12.65 -0.08
CA ASP A 59 7.70 12.79 1.29
C ASP A 59 6.57 11.79 1.59
N LEU A 60 5.82 11.38 0.56
CA LEU A 60 4.75 10.38 0.65
C LEU A 60 4.79 9.49 -0.59
N ILE A 61 4.70 8.18 -0.37
CA ILE A 61 4.51 7.18 -1.41
C ILE A 61 3.24 6.42 -1.08
N VAL A 62 2.32 6.32 -2.05
CA VAL A 62 1.10 5.51 -1.94
C VAL A 62 1.25 4.35 -2.89
N LEU A 63 1.08 3.13 -2.38
CA LEU A 63 1.25 1.88 -3.11
C LEU A 63 0.00 1.01 -2.96
N ASN A 64 -0.48 0.48 -4.08
CA ASN A 64 -1.53 -0.53 -4.11
C ASN A 64 -0.95 -1.85 -4.62
N TYR A 65 -1.23 -2.96 -3.93
CA TYR A 65 -1.02 -4.31 -4.42
C TYR A 65 -2.36 -4.92 -4.82
N ALA A 66 -2.59 -5.10 -6.12
CA ALA A 66 -3.87 -5.58 -6.65
C ALA A 66 -4.10 -7.09 -6.44
N ASN A 67 -3.05 -7.83 -6.09
CA ASN A 67 -2.99 -9.30 -6.12
C ASN A 67 -4.14 -9.97 -5.36
N CYS A 68 -4.36 -9.58 -4.10
CA CYS A 68 -5.34 -10.26 -3.24
C CYS A 68 -6.77 -10.09 -3.75
N ASP A 69 -7.11 -8.92 -4.27
CA ASP A 69 -8.44 -8.67 -4.82
C ASP A 69 -8.62 -9.36 -6.17
N MET A 70 -7.74 -9.04 -7.13
CA MET A 70 -7.89 -9.52 -8.51
C MET A 70 -7.82 -11.04 -8.61
N VAL A 71 -6.96 -11.69 -7.81
CA VAL A 71 -6.90 -13.16 -7.73
C VAL A 71 -8.06 -13.71 -6.90
N GLY A 72 -8.52 -12.99 -5.87
CA GLY A 72 -9.71 -13.35 -5.09
C GLY A 72 -10.97 -13.49 -5.96
N HIS A 73 -11.18 -12.56 -6.89
CA HIS A 73 -12.27 -12.61 -7.88
C HIS A 73 -12.27 -13.86 -8.78
N THR A 74 -11.17 -14.60 -8.87
CA THR A 74 -11.12 -15.85 -9.64
C THR A 74 -11.76 -17.03 -8.92
N GLY A 75 -11.89 -16.96 -7.59
CA GLY A 75 -12.40 -18.06 -6.78
C GLY A 75 -11.44 -19.25 -6.63
N VAL A 76 -10.20 -19.16 -7.14
CA VAL A 76 -9.21 -20.23 -7.07
C VAL A 76 -8.39 -20.10 -5.78
N LEU A 77 -8.80 -20.80 -4.72
CA LEU A 77 -8.18 -20.73 -3.39
C LEU A 77 -6.64 -20.87 -3.41
N THR A 78 -6.09 -21.83 -4.15
CA THR A 78 -4.64 -22.04 -4.22
C THR A 78 -3.90 -20.85 -4.86
N ALA A 79 -4.54 -20.18 -5.82
CA ALA A 79 -4.01 -18.97 -6.43
C ALA A 79 -4.09 -17.79 -5.45
N ALA A 80 -5.20 -17.63 -4.73
CA ALA A 80 -5.35 -16.59 -3.71
C ALA A 80 -4.32 -16.72 -2.58
N VAL A 81 -4.04 -17.94 -2.11
CA VAL A 81 -2.97 -18.20 -1.13
C VAL A 81 -1.60 -17.76 -1.68
N ARG A 82 -1.31 -18.03 -2.96
CA ARG A 82 -0.08 -17.57 -3.60
C ARG A 82 -0.04 -16.04 -3.70
N ALA A 83 -1.15 -15.40 -4.08
CA ALA A 83 -1.28 -13.95 -4.18
C ALA A 83 -0.97 -13.28 -2.83
N VAL A 84 -1.58 -13.75 -1.75
CA VAL A 84 -1.32 -13.26 -0.38
C VAL A 84 0.15 -13.44 0.01
N SER A 85 0.73 -14.61 -0.28
CA SER A 85 2.14 -14.89 0.05
C SER A 85 3.11 -13.96 -0.68
N VAL A 86 2.83 -13.64 -1.96
CA VAL A 86 3.65 -12.71 -2.74
C VAL A 86 3.49 -11.28 -2.22
N THR A 87 2.26 -10.87 -1.89
CA THR A 87 1.98 -9.56 -1.31
C THR A 87 2.71 -9.37 0.02
N ASP A 88 2.68 -10.37 0.91
CA ASP A 88 3.41 -10.36 2.19
C ASP A 88 4.92 -10.18 2.00
N GLU A 89 5.53 -10.97 1.11
CA GLU A 89 6.96 -10.84 0.77
C GLU A 89 7.29 -9.42 0.28
N CYS A 90 6.46 -8.88 -0.60
CA CYS A 90 6.64 -7.56 -1.19
C CYS A 90 6.48 -6.42 -0.16
N ILE A 91 5.48 -6.50 0.72
CA ILE A 91 5.27 -5.56 1.83
C ILE A 91 6.50 -5.57 2.76
N GLY A 92 7.03 -6.74 3.10
CA GLY A 92 8.24 -6.86 3.92
C GLY A 92 9.44 -6.10 3.32
N ARG A 93 9.62 -6.16 2.00
CA ARG A 93 10.70 -5.44 1.31
C ARG A 93 10.52 -3.92 1.34
N VAL A 94 9.28 -3.44 1.22
CA VAL A 94 8.96 -2.00 1.33
C VAL A 94 9.18 -1.51 2.76
N ILE A 95 8.76 -2.30 3.77
CA ILE A 95 8.98 -1.99 5.19
C ILE A 95 10.47 -1.86 5.47
N GLU A 96 11.29 -2.84 5.08
CA GLU A 96 12.73 -2.81 5.33
C GLU A 96 13.42 -1.64 4.63
N ALA A 97 13.05 -1.33 3.37
CA ALA A 97 13.59 -0.18 2.67
C ALA A 97 13.21 1.15 3.36
N THR A 98 11.98 1.27 3.84
CA THR A 98 11.49 2.47 4.53
C THR A 98 12.15 2.65 5.90
N ARG A 99 12.24 1.57 6.70
CA ARG A 99 12.90 1.57 8.01
C ARG A 99 14.37 1.95 7.94
N ALA A 100 15.09 1.49 6.90
CA ALA A 100 16.48 1.86 6.66
C ALA A 100 16.69 3.38 6.45
N ARG A 101 15.62 4.14 6.19
CA ARG A 101 15.62 5.61 6.07
C ARG A 101 15.01 6.32 7.29
N GLY A 102 14.67 5.59 8.35
CA GLY A 102 13.93 6.13 9.49
C GLY A 102 12.49 6.54 9.14
N GLY A 103 11.94 6.01 8.05
CA GLY A 103 10.58 6.33 7.60
C GLY A 103 9.49 5.56 8.36
N ILE A 104 8.25 5.86 8.02
CA ILE A 104 7.04 5.27 8.60
C ILE A 104 6.25 4.58 7.48
N VAL A 105 5.69 3.41 7.77
CA VAL A 105 4.78 2.70 6.85
C VAL A 105 3.42 2.52 7.54
N ILE A 106 2.34 2.82 6.83
CA ILE A 106 1.00 2.33 7.17
C ILE A 106 0.65 1.21 6.20
N VAL A 107 0.33 0.03 6.72
CA VAL A 107 -0.20 -1.08 5.92
C VAL A 107 -1.69 -1.19 6.20
N THR A 108 -2.51 -1.11 5.16
CA THR A 108 -3.97 -1.24 5.25
C THR A 108 -4.55 -1.75 3.92
N SER A 109 -5.86 -2.00 3.89
CA SER A 109 -6.61 -2.39 2.69
C SER A 109 -7.80 -1.45 2.48
N ASP A 110 -8.28 -1.34 1.26
CA ASP A 110 -9.52 -0.61 0.93
C ASP A 110 -10.78 -1.45 1.19
N HIS A 111 -10.68 -2.78 1.12
CA HIS A 111 -11.73 -3.72 1.50
C HIS A 111 -11.17 -5.16 1.68
N GLY A 112 -12.06 -6.12 1.99
CA GLY A 112 -11.76 -7.56 2.01
C GLY A 112 -12.14 -8.28 0.71
N ASN A 113 -11.54 -9.44 0.47
CA ASN A 113 -11.81 -10.40 -0.60
C ASN A 113 -11.16 -11.77 -0.29
N ALA A 114 -9.82 -11.84 -0.38
CA ALA A 114 -9.05 -13.09 -0.34
C ALA A 114 -9.14 -13.87 0.99
N GLU A 115 -9.62 -13.26 2.07
CA GLU A 115 -9.82 -13.92 3.36
C GLU A 115 -11.05 -14.85 3.37
N GLN A 116 -11.97 -14.70 2.41
CA GLN A 116 -13.16 -15.53 2.30
C GLN A 116 -13.38 -16.01 0.85
N MET A 117 -12.67 -17.10 0.49
CA MET A 117 -12.74 -17.71 -0.85
C MET A 117 -13.90 -18.72 -1.01
N LEU A 118 -14.58 -19.04 0.09
CA LEU A 118 -15.75 -19.91 0.13
C LEU A 118 -16.83 -19.26 0.99
N ASP A 119 -18.07 -19.33 0.54
CA ASP A 119 -19.23 -18.91 1.32
C ASP A 119 -19.39 -19.85 2.54
N PRO A 120 -19.46 -19.31 3.77
CA PRO A 120 -19.42 -20.12 4.98
C PRO A 120 -20.68 -20.97 5.20
N ASP A 121 -21.82 -20.58 4.62
CA ASP A 121 -23.10 -21.27 4.80
C ASP A 121 -23.32 -22.37 3.74
N THR A 122 -22.92 -22.09 2.50
CA THR A 122 -23.20 -22.94 1.34
C THR A 122 -21.98 -23.73 0.86
N GLY A 123 -20.77 -23.31 1.23
CA GLY A 123 -19.51 -23.85 0.72
C GLY A 123 -19.25 -23.53 -0.75
N ALA A 124 -20.06 -22.66 -1.36
CA ALA A 124 -19.88 -22.24 -2.74
C ALA A 124 -18.63 -21.36 -2.88
N VAL A 125 -18.02 -21.38 -4.07
CA VAL A 125 -16.91 -20.48 -4.38
C VAL A 125 -17.38 -19.03 -4.28
N GLN A 126 -16.66 -18.23 -3.51
CA GLN A 126 -16.92 -16.81 -3.35
C GLN A 126 -15.90 -16.01 -4.13
N THR A 127 -16.42 -15.16 -5.03
CA THR A 127 -15.62 -14.31 -5.92
C THR A 127 -15.90 -12.83 -5.69
N ALA A 128 -16.63 -12.47 -4.65
CA ALA A 128 -17.04 -11.09 -4.37
C ALA A 128 -16.30 -10.56 -3.14
N HIS A 129 -16.24 -9.23 -3.02
CA HIS A 129 -15.72 -8.58 -1.83
C HIS A 129 -16.51 -9.00 -0.59
N THR A 130 -15.88 -8.86 0.56
CA THR A 130 -16.52 -9.07 1.86
C THR A 130 -16.86 -7.74 2.52
N THR A 131 -17.62 -7.82 3.61
CA THR A 131 -17.84 -6.71 4.54
C THR A 131 -17.02 -6.88 5.82
N ASN A 132 -15.95 -7.67 5.77
CA ASN A 132 -15.05 -7.83 6.91
C ASN A 132 -14.27 -6.54 7.15
N ASP A 133 -13.93 -6.28 8.41
CA ASP A 133 -13.06 -5.15 8.75
C ASP A 133 -11.67 -5.34 8.12
N VAL A 134 -11.02 -4.21 7.80
CA VAL A 134 -9.64 -4.18 7.31
C VAL A 134 -8.68 -3.75 8.41
N GLU A 135 -7.50 -4.34 8.44
CA GLU A 135 -6.44 -3.98 9.38
C GLU A 135 -5.80 -2.64 9.00
N CYS A 136 -5.30 -1.92 10.01
CA CYS A 136 -4.46 -0.74 9.83
C CYS A 136 -3.27 -0.84 10.77
N VAL A 137 -2.08 -1.07 10.20
CA VAL A 137 -0.85 -1.34 10.95
C VAL A 137 0.13 -0.19 10.74
N LEU A 138 0.52 0.47 11.83
CA LEU A 138 1.58 1.47 11.85
C LEU A 138 2.94 0.80 12.12
N VAL A 139 3.87 0.92 11.18
CA VAL A 139 5.23 0.41 11.29
C VAL A 139 6.20 1.57 11.37
N SER A 140 6.82 1.75 12.53
CA SER A 140 7.83 2.79 12.78
C SER A 140 8.73 2.37 13.95
N ASP A 141 10.03 2.61 13.82
CA ASP A 141 10.97 2.40 14.92
C ASP A 141 10.87 3.51 15.99
N GLU A 142 10.44 4.71 15.62
CA GLU A 142 10.30 5.87 16.52
C GLU A 142 8.94 5.88 17.24
N LEU A 143 7.87 5.43 16.59
CA LEU A 143 6.50 5.47 17.11
C LEU A 143 6.04 4.13 17.70
N ARG A 144 6.95 3.33 18.27
CA ARG A 144 6.63 1.99 18.84
C ARG A 144 5.58 2.00 19.94
N THR A 145 5.43 3.12 20.65
CA THR A 145 4.44 3.30 21.72
C THR A 145 3.16 4.01 21.26
N ALA A 146 3.11 4.45 20.00
CA ALA A 146 1.91 5.06 19.44
C ALA A 146 0.79 4.02 19.40
N LYS A 147 -0.43 4.50 19.59
CA LYS A 147 -1.64 3.68 19.52
C LYS A 147 -2.56 4.24 18.46
N LEU A 148 -3.26 3.33 17.79
CA LEU A 148 -4.33 3.65 16.88
C LEU A 148 -5.67 3.47 17.59
N ARG A 149 -6.56 4.43 17.41
CA ARG A 149 -7.94 4.37 17.89
C ARG A 149 -8.63 3.15 17.27
N PRO A 150 -9.35 2.33 18.05
CA PRO A 150 -10.09 1.20 17.49
C PRO A 150 -11.29 1.68 16.67
N HIS A 151 -11.76 0.81 15.76
CA HIS A 151 -12.95 1.07 14.92
C HIS A 151 -12.84 2.38 14.12
N GLY A 152 -11.68 2.60 13.50
CA GLY A 152 -11.51 3.64 12.49
C GLY A 152 -12.26 3.34 11.20
N VAL A 153 -12.39 4.35 10.34
CA VAL A 153 -12.89 4.20 8.97
C VAL A 153 -11.83 4.62 7.96
N LEU A 154 -11.97 4.23 6.69
CA LEU A 154 -11.00 4.59 5.64
C LEU A 154 -10.74 6.10 5.53
N ALA A 155 -11.77 6.92 5.80
CA ALA A 155 -11.64 8.37 5.80
C ALA A 155 -10.63 8.91 6.84
N ASP A 156 -10.34 8.15 7.89
CA ASP A 156 -9.40 8.52 8.95
C ASP A 156 -7.92 8.36 8.52
N ILE A 157 -7.64 7.61 7.44
CA ILE A 157 -6.26 7.40 6.94
C ILE A 157 -5.62 8.71 6.47
N GLY A 158 -6.37 9.54 5.74
CA GLY A 158 -5.87 10.84 5.25
C GLY A 158 -5.40 11.77 6.38
N PRO A 159 -6.26 12.10 7.37
CA PRO A 159 -5.87 12.84 8.57
C PRO A 159 -4.67 12.22 9.31
N THR A 160 -4.62 10.90 9.44
CA THR A 160 -3.52 10.18 10.09
C THR A 160 -2.19 10.42 9.37
N LEU A 161 -2.18 10.33 8.03
CA LEU A 161 -0.99 10.61 7.23
C LEU A 161 -0.53 12.07 7.35
N LEU A 162 -1.47 13.03 7.37
CA LEU A 162 -1.13 14.45 7.55
C LEU A 162 -0.50 14.71 8.92
N GLU A 163 -1.05 14.13 9.99
CA GLU A 163 -0.48 14.24 11.34
C GLU A 163 0.93 13.65 11.42
N LEU A 164 1.15 12.46 10.84
CA LEU A 164 2.47 11.83 10.77
C LEU A 164 3.50 12.67 9.99
N LEU A 165 3.06 13.40 8.97
CA LEU A 165 3.88 14.33 8.19
C LEU A 165 4.08 15.68 8.87
N GLY A 166 3.45 15.93 10.02
CA GLY A 166 3.45 17.23 10.69
C GLY A 166 2.75 18.33 9.90
N LEU A 167 1.79 17.95 9.06
CA LEU A 167 1.02 18.86 8.21
C LEU A 167 -0.37 19.14 8.81
N PRO A 168 -0.90 20.36 8.63
CA PRO A 168 -2.25 20.68 9.10
C PRO A 168 -3.31 19.90 8.30
N ILE A 169 -4.37 19.46 8.98
CA ILE A 169 -5.55 18.88 8.33
C ILE A 169 -6.38 20.03 7.72
N PRO A 170 -6.56 20.07 6.38
CA PRO A 170 -7.28 21.15 5.75
C PRO A 170 -8.81 21.00 5.91
N PRO A 171 -9.56 22.09 6.06
CA PRO A 171 -11.01 22.07 5.84
C PRO A 171 -11.33 21.66 4.39
N PRO A 172 -12.45 20.98 4.11
CA PRO A 172 -13.54 20.61 5.02
C PRO A 172 -13.40 19.18 5.59
N VAL A 173 -12.19 18.64 5.72
CA VAL A 173 -12.00 17.27 6.23
C VAL A 173 -12.57 17.15 7.64
N THR A 174 -13.59 16.30 7.81
CA THR A 174 -14.26 16.05 9.10
C THR A 174 -13.78 14.77 9.78
N ALA A 175 -13.10 13.90 9.05
CA ALA A 175 -12.48 12.70 9.59
C ALA A 175 -11.34 13.06 10.54
N THR A 176 -11.02 12.13 11.44
CA THR A 176 -10.04 12.37 12.52
C THR A 176 -8.91 11.37 12.41
N SER A 177 -7.71 11.80 12.80
CA SER A 177 -6.57 10.90 12.86
C SER A 177 -6.86 9.68 13.75
N LEU A 178 -6.28 8.54 13.37
CA LEU A 178 -6.29 7.33 14.16
C LEU A 178 -5.29 7.41 15.31
N LEU A 179 -4.27 8.27 15.24
CA LEU A 179 -3.30 8.41 16.32
C LEU A 179 -3.98 8.91 17.60
N THR A 180 -3.64 8.26 18.71
CA THR A 180 -4.05 8.72 20.04
C THR A 180 -2.84 9.21 20.82
N SER A 181 -3.03 10.31 21.56
CA SER A 181 -2.07 10.85 22.53
C SER A 181 -1.83 9.93 23.72
#